data_AF-A0A834B482-F1
#
_entry.id   AF-A0A834B482-F1
#
_cell.length_a   1.000
_cell.length_b   1.000
_cell.length_c   1.000
_cell.angle_alpha   90.00
_cell.angle_beta   90.00
_cell.angle_gamma   90.00
#
_symmetry.space_group_name_H-M   'P 1'
#
loop_
_entity.id
_entity.type
_entity.pdbx_description
1 polymer ?
#
loop_
_entity_poly.entity_id
_entity_poly.type
_entity_poly.pdbx_seq_one_letter_code
_entity_poly.pdbx_strand_id
1 'polypeptide(L)'
;MMRYLTTSSNRNFLLTMRPFLKRAILVISYVVVVLYFRLWIMGGSMPLFSEQDNPASFSPYILTRFLTYSYLLAFNMWLLLAPVTLCYDWQVGSIPLVETIWDMRNLATVLLAVVMALLSLHCLAAFKRLEHKEVLVGLLFLVFPFVPASNLFFRVGFVVAERVLYMPSMGYCILVVHGLNKLCSWLNRCGATTLTVSTVLLLLLFSWKTVKQNEIWLSRESLFRSGVQTLPHNAKVHYNYANFLKDQGRNREAIYHYRTALKLYPRHASALNNLGTLTRNTAEAQMYYQRALQLSPQHSRALFNLGNLLKSQEKKEEAITLLKDSIKYGPEFADAYSSLASLLAEQVMVSI
;
A
#
# COMPACT_ATOMS: atom_id res chain seq x y z
N MET A 1 -17.53 42.05 -47.20
CA MET A 1 -16.49 42.46 -46.22
C MET A 1 -16.52 41.67 -44.90
N MET A 2 -17.60 40.95 -44.55
CA MET A 2 -17.72 40.17 -43.29
C MET A 2 -17.18 38.72 -43.34
N ARG A 3 -16.76 38.20 -44.50
CA ARG A 3 -16.15 36.85 -44.65
C ARG A 3 -14.61 36.83 -44.57
N TYR A 4 -13.95 38.00 -44.57
CA TYR A 4 -12.49 38.09 -44.55
C TYR A 4 -11.90 38.21 -43.13
N LEU A 5 -12.75 38.48 -42.13
CA LEU A 5 -12.33 38.65 -40.73
C LEU A 5 -12.42 37.35 -39.90
N THR A 6 -13.13 36.32 -40.35
CA THR A 6 -13.25 35.03 -39.64
C THR A 6 -12.15 34.03 -40.02
N THR A 7 -11.65 34.06 -41.25
CA THR A 7 -10.59 33.13 -41.73
C THR A 7 -9.19 33.53 -41.24
N SER A 8 -8.92 34.84 -41.09
CA SER A 8 -7.67 35.38 -40.51
C SER A 8 -7.50 34.97 -39.04
N SER A 9 -8.58 35.05 -38.25
CA SER A 9 -8.58 34.70 -36.82
C SER A 9 -8.27 33.21 -36.58
N ASN A 10 -8.91 32.30 -37.34
CA ASN A 10 -8.66 30.86 -37.21
C ASN A 10 -7.24 30.44 -37.63
N ARG A 11 -6.69 31.09 -38.66
CA ARG A 11 -5.33 30.79 -39.16
C ARG A 11 -4.26 31.29 -38.19
N ASN A 12 -4.46 32.46 -37.57
CA ASN A 12 -3.60 32.97 -36.50
C ASN A 12 -3.72 32.14 -35.21
N PHE A 13 -4.93 31.67 -34.86
CA PHE A 13 -5.16 30.77 -33.73
C PHE A 13 -4.46 29.42 -33.92
N LEU A 14 -4.58 28.81 -35.09
CA LEU A 14 -3.89 27.55 -35.43
C LEU A 14 -2.36 27.68 -35.39
N LEU A 15 -1.81 28.80 -35.89
CA LEU A 15 -0.38 29.08 -35.81
C LEU A 15 0.09 29.23 -34.35
N THR A 16 -0.72 29.88 -33.51
CA THR A 16 -0.45 30.08 -32.08
C THR A 16 -0.55 28.77 -31.28
N MET A 17 -1.47 27.87 -31.65
CA MET A 17 -1.66 26.55 -31.00
C MET A 17 -0.69 25.48 -31.49
N ARG A 18 -0.06 25.67 -32.65
CA ARG A 18 0.89 24.71 -33.24
C ARG A 18 2.00 24.22 -32.29
N PRO A 19 2.70 25.07 -31.50
CA PRO A 19 3.72 24.60 -30.55
C PRO A 19 3.10 23.81 -29.38
N PHE A 20 1.89 24.15 -28.93
CA PHE A 20 1.18 23.38 -27.92
C PHE A 20 0.79 22.01 -28.46
N LEU A 21 0.18 21.96 -29.65
CA LEU A 21 -0.26 20.71 -30.27
C LEU A 21 0.93 19.78 -30.54
N LYS A 22 2.07 20.30 -31.00
CA LYS A 22 3.31 19.53 -31.17
C LYS A 22 3.77 18.89 -29.86
N ARG A 23 3.79 19.66 -28.75
CA ARG A 23 4.16 19.15 -27.43
C ARG A 23 3.15 18.12 -26.91
N ALA A 24 1.85 18.38 -27.08
CA ALA A 24 0.80 17.46 -26.69
C ALA A 24 0.91 16.12 -27.44
N ILE A 25 1.09 16.16 -28.76
CA ILE A 25 1.29 14.95 -29.59
C ILE A 25 2.53 14.18 -29.13
N LEU A 26 3.65 14.86 -28.89
CA LEU A 26 4.89 14.24 -28.41
C LEU A 26 4.72 13.57 -27.03
N VAL A 27 4.03 14.24 -26.10
CA VAL A 27 3.77 13.69 -24.76
C VAL A 27 2.82 12.50 -24.86
N ILE A 28 1.74 12.63 -25.63
CA ILE A 28 0.77 11.55 -25.82
C ILE A 28 1.44 10.33 -26.48
N SER A 29 2.28 10.54 -27.51
CA SER A 29 2.99 9.43 -28.15
C SER A 29 3.94 8.73 -27.18
N TYR A 30 4.68 9.49 -26.36
CA TYR A 30 5.56 8.91 -25.34
C TYR A 30 4.77 8.12 -24.29
N VAL A 31 3.64 8.66 -23.81
CA VAL A 31 2.76 7.97 -22.86
C VAL A 31 2.21 6.68 -23.46
N VAL A 32 1.77 6.69 -24.73
CA VAL A 32 1.28 5.50 -25.42
C VAL A 32 2.38 4.43 -25.51
N VAL A 33 3.60 4.82 -25.88
CA VAL A 33 4.75 3.89 -25.95
C VAL A 33 5.06 3.29 -24.58
N VAL A 34 5.11 4.09 -23.52
CA VAL A 34 5.37 3.62 -22.16
C VAL A 34 4.26 2.70 -21.65
N LEU A 35 2.99 3.04 -21.90
CA LEU A 35 1.85 2.19 -21.53
C LEU A 35 1.85 0.87 -22.29
N TYR A 36 2.16 0.89 -23.59
CA TYR A 36 2.31 -0.33 -24.38
C TYR A 36 3.41 -1.23 -23.81
N PHE A 37 4.60 -0.68 -23.58
CA PHE A 37 5.73 -1.45 -23.00
C PHE A 37 5.39 -2.00 -21.62
N ARG A 38 4.69 -1.22 -20.78
CA ARG A 38 4.22 -1.65 -19.47
C ARG A 38 3.24 -2.83 -19.58
N LEU A 39 2.24 -2.75 -20.45
CA LEU A 39 1.26 -3.82 -20.66
C LEU A 39 1.92 -5.09 -21.23
N TRP A 40 2.91 -4.91 -22.11
CA TRP A 40 3.71 -6.00 -22.65
C TRP A 40 4.50 -6.72 -21.56
N ILE A 41 5.20 -5.99 -20.68
CA ILE A 41 5.89 -6.58 -19.50
C ILE A 41 4.92 -7.32 -18.58
N MET A 42 3.71 -6.79 -18.42
CA MET A 42 2.67 -7.41 -17.57
C MET A 42 2.00 -8.63 -18.21
N GLY A 43 2.46 -9.07 -19.39
CA GLY A 43 1.89 -10.23 -20.10
C GLY A 43 0.42 -10.04 -20.48
N GLY A 44 -0.02 -8.79 -20.68
CA GLY A 44 -1.40 -8.47 -21.06
C GLY A 44 -2.46 -8.69 -19.98
N SER A 45 -2.08 -9.04 -18.75
CA SER A 45 -3.01 -9.27 -17.65
C SER A 45 -2.96 -8.14 -16.61
N MET A 46 -4.10 -7.82 -16.01
CA MET A 46 -4.12 -6.94 -14.85
C MET A 46 -3.72 -7.72 -13.60
N PRO A 47 -3.02 -7.08 -12.64
CA PRO A 47 -2.66 -7.73 -11.39
C PRO A 47 -3.92 -8.17 -10.65
N LEU A 48 -3.95 -9.44 -10.26
CA LEU A 48 -4.98 -9.99 -9.39
C LEU A 48 -4.64 -9.61 -7.95
N PHE A 49 -5.60 -9.02 -7.27
CA PHE A 49 -5.48 -8.66 -5.86
C PHE A 49 -6.39 -9.56 -5.02
N SER A 50 -6.02 -9.74 -3.77
CA SER A 50 -6.83 -10.43 -2.77
C SER A 50 -7.55 -9.45 -1.86
N GLU A 51 -8.54 -9.93 -1.11
CA GLU A 51 -9.20 -9.15 -0.05
C GLU A 51 -8.20 -8.63 1.00
N GLN A 52 -7.12 -9.38 1.25
CA GLN A 52 -6.08 -8.97 2.19
C GLN A 52 -5.33 -7.72 1.70
N ASP A 53 -5.16 -7.59 0.38
CA ASP A 53 -4.42 -6.48 -0.22
C ASP A 53 -5.19 -5.17 -0.13
N ASN A 54 -6.51 -5.22 -0.37
CA ASN A 54 -7.39 -4.06 -0.30
C ASN A 54 -8.82 -4.49 0.08
N PRO A 55 -9.14 -4.59 1.38
CA PRO A 55 -10.46 -5.06 1.83
C PRO A 55 -11.62 -4.21 1.28
N ALA A 56 -11.41 -2.91 1.14
CA ALA A 56 -12.42 -2.00 0.60
C ALA A 56 -12.83 -2.40 -0.83
N SER A 57 -11.87 -2.79 -1.68
CA SER A 57 -12.13 -3.25 -3.05
C SER A 57 -13.02 -4.48 -3.17
N PHE A 58 -13.06 -5.31 -2.12
CA PHE A 58 -13.81 -6.57 -2.09
C PHE A 58 -15.12 -6.48 -1.31
N SER A 59 -15.43 -5.34 -0.70
CA SER A 59 -16.72 -5.12 -0.04
C SER A 59 -17.88 -5.30 -1.04
N PRO A 60 -18.92 -6.09 -0.72
CA PRO A 60 -20.07 -6.29 -1.60
C PRO A 60 -20.86 -4.98 -1.76
N TYR A 61 -20.89 -4.15 -0.73
CA TYR A 61 -21.66 -2.90 -0.71
C TYR A 61 -20.93 -1.78 -1.48
N ILE A 62 -21.63 -1.19 -2.45
CA ILE A 62 -21.14 -0.05 -3.23
C ILE A 62 -20.95 1.19 -2.34
N LEU A 63 -21.87 1.41 -1.40
CA LEU A 63 -21.80 2.55 -0.50
C LEU A 63 -20.52 2.51 0.35
N THR A 64 -20.22 1.37 0.98
CA THR A 64 -19.00 1.18 1.77
C THR A 64 -17.74 1.43 0.94
N ARG A 65 -17.71 0.95 -0.32
CA ARG A 65 -16.61 1.21 -1.26
C ARG A 65 -16.43 2.71 -1.50
N PHE A 66 -17.52 3.38 -1.87
CA PHE A 66 -17.50 4.81 -2.18
C PHE A 66 -17.06 5.65 -0.97
N LEU A 67 -17.66 5.42 0.20
CA LEU A 67 -17.33 6.14 1.43
C LEU A 67 -15.88 5.89 1.84
N THR A 68 -15.44 4.64 1.81
CA THR A 68 -14.06 4.29 2.18
C THR A 68 -13.06 4.93 1.21
N TYR A 69 -13.26 4.81 -0.10
CA TYR A 69 -12.35 5.43 -1.08
C TYR A 69 -12.31 6.95 -0.96
N SER A 70 -13.46 7.59 -0.74
CA SER A 70 -13.53 9.04 -0.55
C SER A 70 -12.78 9.46 0.72
N TYR A 71 -12.93 8.69 1.81
CA TYR A 71 -12.14 8.91 3.03
C TYR A 71 -10.65 8.67 2.82
N LEU A 72 -10.25 7.68 2.02
CA LEU A 72 -8.84 7.44 1.71
C LEU A 72 -8.19 8.65 1.03
N LEU A 73 -8.93 9.45 0.25
CA LEU A 73 -8.41 10.72 -0.28
C LEU A 73 -8.08 11.69 0.86
N ALA A 74 -9.00 11.86 1.81
CA ALA A 74 -8.81 12.70 2.99
C ALA A 74 -7.66 12.20 3.85
N PHE A 75 -7.54 10.90 4.03
CA PHE A 75 -6.44 10.27 4.75
C PHE A 75 -5.08 10.53 4.07
N ASN A 76 -4.99 10.40 2.75
CA ASN A 76 -3.76 10.69 2.02
C ASN A 76 -3.38 12.18 2.08
N MET A 77 -4.36 13.08 2.01
CA MET A 77 -4.13 14.51 2.25
C MET A 77 -3.67 14.78 3.68
N TRP A 78 -4.20 14.05 4.66
CA TRP A 78 -3.72 14.13 6.03
C TRP A 78 -2.27 13.67 6.17
N LEU A 79 -1.84 12.63 5.46
CA LEU A 79 -0.43 12.22 5.43
C LEU A 79 0.49 13.31 4.88
N LEU A 80 0.04 14.10 3.90
CA LEU A 80 0.80 15.25 3.39
C LEU A 80 0.88 16.40 4.42
N LEU A 81 -0.21 16.67 5.15
CA LEU A 81 -0.29 17.75 6.14
C LEU A 81 0.42 17.41 7.45
N ALA A 82 0.24 16.18 7.92
CA ALA A 82 0.70 15.69 9.21
C ALA A 82 1.13 14.21 9.07
N PRO A 83 2.38 13.93 8.62
CA PRO A 83 2.88 12.57 8.38
C PRO A 83 3.21 11.84 9.69
N VAL A 84 2.24 11.72 10.62
CA VAL A 84 2.41 11.17 11.98
C VAL A 84 2.29 9.65 11.98
N THR A 85 1.35 9.11 11.22
CA THR A 85 1.13 7.67 11.08
C THR A 85 1.73 7.21 9.76
N LEU A 86 3.00 6.81 9.79
CA LEU A 86 3.69 6.25 8.62
C LEU A 86 3.90 4.75 8.84
N CYS A 87 3.61 3.96 7.82
CA CYS A 87 3.78 2.52 7.86
C CYS A 87 4.27 1.99 6.51
N TYR A 88 5.15 0.99 6.55
CA TYR A 88 5.64 0.34 5.34
C TYR A 88 4.58 -0.56 4.67
N ASP A 89 3.50 -0.92 5.38
CA ASP A 89 2.44 -1.80 4.88
C ASP A 89 1.05 -1.40 5.43
N TRP A 90 0.16 -1.00 4.52
CA TRP A 90 -1.22 -0.58 4.82
C TRP A 90 -2.28 -1.63 4.44
N GLN A 91 -1.89 -2.88 4.21
CA GLN A 91 -2.80 -3.96 3.86
C GLN A 91 -3.57 -4.50 5.09
N VAL A 92 -4.39 -5.54 4.91
CA VAL A 92 -5.04 -6.32 5.99
C VAL A 92 -5.80 -5.47 7.01
N GLY A 93 -6.70 -4.61 6.51
CA GLY A 93 -7.61 -3.84 7.36
C GLY A 93 -6.93 -2.74 8.17
N SER A 94 -5.73 -2.29 7.78
CA SER A 94 -5.02 -1.18 8.43
C SER A 94 -5.86 0.09 8.56
N ILE A 95 -6.76 0.31 7.60
CA ILE A 95 -7.79 1.36 7.67
C ILE A 95 -9.15 0.65 7.69
N PRO A 96 -9.92 0.77 8.79
CA PRO A 96 -11.25 0.18 8.88
C PRO A 96 -12.17 0.71 7.77
N LEU A 97 -13.09 -0.12 7.28
CA LEU A 97 -14.06 0.30 6.28
C LEU A 97 -14.98 1.40 6.85
N VAL A 98 -15.40 2.31 5.97
CA VAL A 98 -16.43 3.32 6.28
C VAL A 98 -17.76 2.79 5.77
N GLU A 99 -18.56 2.22 6.66
CA GLU A 99 -19.77 1.47 6.29
C GLU A 99 -21.04 2.33 6.31
N THR A 100 -21.03 3.44 7.03
CA THR A 100 -22.20 4.30 7.21
C THR A 100 -21.89 5.76 6.89
N ILE A 101 -22.93 6.50 6.50
CA ILE A 101 -22.85 7.94 6.22
C ILE A 101 -22.57 8.73 7.52
N TRP A 102 -23.02 8.21 8.66
CA TRP A 102 -22.87 8.82 9.98
C TRP A 102 -21.49 8.64 10.61
N ASP A 103 -20.58 7.95 9.94
CA ASP A 103 -19.19 7.84 10.39
C ASP A 103 -18.52 9.23 10.40
N MET A 104 -17.91 9.60 11.52
CA MET A 104 -17.25 10.90 11.72
C MET A 104 -16.13 11.15 10.71
N ARG A 105 -15.54 10.08 10.15
CA ARG A 105 -14.52 10.18 9.10
C ARG A 105 -15.04 10.82 7.82
N ASN A 106 -16.35 10.75 7.56
CA ASN A 106 -16.96 11.44 6.43
C ASN A 106 -16.89 12.96 6.55
N LEU A 107 -16.76 13.52 7.76
CA LEU A 107 -16.54 14.95 7.94
C LEU A 107 -15.22 15.39 7.30
N ALA A 108 -14.15 14.60 7.44
CA ALA A 108 -12.86 14.86 6.81
C ALA A 108 -12.97 14.79 5.27
N THR A 109 -13.74 13.83 4.75
CA THR A 109 -14.04 13.72 3.32
C THR A 109 -14.77 14.96 2.80
N VAL A 110 -15.82 15.40 3.50
CA VAL A 110 -16.60 16.59 3.12
C VAL A 110 -15.74 17.84 3.18
N LEU A 111 -14.94 18.00 4.24
CA LEU A 111 -14.01 19.12 4.37
C LEU A 111 -13.02 19.16 3.20
N LEU A 112 -12.41 18.03 2.86
CA LEU A 112 -11.52 17.93 1.70
C LEU A 112 -12.25 18.32 0.41
N ALA A 113 -13.44 17.79 0.18
CA ALA A 113 -14.23 18.10 -1.02
C ALA A 113 -14.54 19.60 -1.12
N VAL A 114 -14.93 20.24 -0.02
CA VAL A 114 -15.18 21.69 0.03
C VAL A 114 -13.92 22.49 -0.27
N VAL A 115 -12.78 22.16 0.36
CA VAL A 115 -11.50 22.84 0.10
C VAL A 115 -11.11 22.70 -1.38
N MET A 116 -11.20 21.49 -1.94
CA MET A 116 -10.86 21.25 -3.34
C MET A 116 -11.82 21.97 -4.30
N ALA A 117 -13.12 22.03 -3.99
CA ALA A 117 -14.10 22.77 -4.78
C ALA A 117 -13.81 24.29 -4.76
N LEU A 118 -13.53 24.86 -3.59
CA LEU A 118 -13.18 26.28 -3.45
C LEU A 118 -11.89 26.62 -4.20
N LEU A 119 -10.85 25.79 -4.09
CA LEU A 119 -9.60 25.97 -4.85
C LEU A 119 -9.84 25.87 -6.37
N SER A 120 -10.67 24.92 -6.81
CA SER A 120 -11.01 24.76 -8.23
C SER A 120 -11.80 25.95 -8.77
N LEU A 121 -12.77 26.46 -8.01
CA LEU A 121 -13.53 27.67 -8.34
C LEU A 121 -12.62 28.90 -8.37
N HIS A 122 -11.69 29.01 -7.43
CA HIS A 122 -10.68 30.07 -7.42
C HIS A 122 -9.80 30.03 -8.67
N CYS A 123 -9.34 28.83 -9.06
CA CYS A 123 -8.58 28.65 -10.30
C CYS A 123 -9.40 29.03 -11.54
N LEU A 124 -10.68 28.65 -11.62
CA LEU A 124 -11.54 29.03 -12.76
C LEU A 124 -11.74 30.55 -12.84
N ALA A 125 -11.90 31.22 -11.70
CA ALA A 125 -12.01 32.68 -11.64
C ALA A 125 -10.69 33.38 -12.02
N ALA A 126 -9.56 32.89 -11.50
CA ALA A 126 -8.23 33.44 -11.75
C ALA A 126 -7.75 33.19 -13.19
N PHE A 127 -8.12 32.04 -13.78
CA PHE A 127 -7.81 31.70 -15.17
C PHE A 127 -8.41 32.71 -16.16
N LYS A 128 -9.63 33.19 -15.89
CA LYS A 128 -10.26 34.28 -16.66
C LYS A 128 -9.48 35.59 -16.61
N ARG A 129 -8.65 35.80 -15.59
CA ARG A 129 -7.85 37.01 -15.34
C ARG A 129 -6.36 36.82 -15.63
N LEU A 130 -5.91 35.61 -16.02
CA LEU A 130 -4.50 35.22 -16.20
C LEU A 130 -3.62 35.37 -14.95
N GLU A 131 -4.22 35.48 -13.76
CA GLU A 131 -3.54 35.61 -12.48
C GLU A 131 -3.37 34.25 -11.79
N HIS A 132 -2.39 34.13 -10.89
CA HIS A 132 -2.20 32.98 -9.98
C HIS A 132 -2.07 31.60 -10.66
N LYS A 133 -1.29 31.52 -11.74
CA LYS A 133 -1.06 30.27 -12.49
C LYS A 133 -0.42 29.17 -11.62
N GLU A 134 0.27 29.56 -10.56
CA GLU A 134 0.94 28.66 -9.62
C GLU A 134 -0.07 27.78 -8.88
N VAL A 135 -1.27 28.30 -8.56
CA VAL A 135 -2.33 27.54 -7.89
C VAL A 135 -2.85 26.42 -8.80
N LEU A 136 -3.03 26.73 -10.08
CA LEU A 136 -3.44 25.73 -11.08
C LEU A 136 -2.38 24.63 -11.23
N VAL A 137 -1.10 25.00 -11.34
CA VAL A 137 0.01 24.04 -11.41
C VAL A 137 0.05 23.18 -10.14
N GLY A 138 -0.08 23.81 -8.97
CA GLY A 138 -0.13 23.12 -7.68
C GLY A 138 -1.25 22.09 -7.62
N LEU A 139 -2.47 22.46 -8.02
CA LEU A 139 -3.62 21.53 -8.07
C LEU A 139 -3.42 20.40 -9.08
N LEU A 140 -2.86 20.68 -10.25
CA LEU A 140 -2.59 19.66 -11.26
C LEU A 140 -1.58 18.62 -10.74
N PHE A 141 -0.49 19.07 -10.12
CA PHE A 141 0.48 18.16 -9.51
C PHE A 141 -0.08 17.42 -8.29
N LEU A 142 -0.97 18.04 -7.52
CA LEU A 142 -1.60 17.41 -6.36
C LEU A 142 -2.57 16.28 -6.78
N VAL A 143 -3.42 16.54 -7.78
CA VAL A 143 -4.54 15.66 -8.13
C VAL A 143 -4.16 14.65 -9.21
N PHE A 144 -3.62 15.11 -10.34
CA PHE A 144 -3.49 14.28 -11.55
C PHE A 144 -2.61 13.03 -11.34
N PRO A 145 -1.42 13.12 -10.72
CA PRO A 145 -0.60 11.95 -10.41
C PRO A 145 -1.25 10.98 -9.42
N PHE A 146 -2.17 11.47 -8.57
CA PHE A 146 -2.82 10.65 -7.54
C PHE A 146 -4.05 9.91 -8.06
N VAL A 147 -4.73 10.42 -9.11
CA VAL A 147 -5.94 9.81 -9.69
C VAL A 147 -5.77 8.30 -9.94
N PRO A 148 -4.66 7.83 -10.55
CA PRO A 148 -4.44 6.40 -10.73
C PRO A 148 -4.41 5.56 -9.44
N ALA A 149 -3.99 6.14 -8.33
CA ALA A 149 -3.89 5.43 -7.06
C ALA A 149 -5.14 5.59 -6.16
N SER A 150 -6.10 6.43 -6.57
CA SER A 150 -7.24 6.85 -5.76
C SER A 150 -8.28 5.76 -5.48
N ASN A 151 -8.18 4.60 -6.14
CA ASN A 151 -9.20 3.54 -6.17
C ASN A 151 -10.58 3.96 -6.76
N LEU A 152 -10.76 5.21 -7.19
CA LEU A 152 -12.04 5.71 -7.71
C LEU A 152 -12.40 5.15 -9.09
N PHE A 153 -11.41 5.03 -9.98
CA PHE A 153 -11.62 4.60 -11.37
C PHE A 153 -11.25 3.14 -11.60
N PHE A 154 -10.24 2.65 -10.89
CA PHE A 154 -9.78 1.27 -10.99
C PHE A 154 -9.28 0.79 -9.64
N ARG A 155 -9.46 -0.51 -9.39
CA ARG A 155 -9.06 -1.14 -8.14
C ARG A 155 -7.54 -1.27 -8.11
N VAL A 156 -6.95 -0.84 -7.00
CA VAL A 156 -5.51 -0.93 -6.75
C VAL A 156 -5.28 -1.87 -5.57
N GLY A 157 -4.21 -2.66 -5.61
CA GLY A 157 -3.87 -3.65 -4.59
C GLY A 157 -3.34 -3.11 -3.26
N PHE A 158 -3.42 -1.81 -3.03
CA PHE A 158 -3.03 -1.22 -1.76
C PHE A 158 -4.08 -0.21 -1.33
N VAL A 159 -4.35 -0.20 -0.02
CA VAL A 159 -5.27 0.74 0.61
C VAL A 159 -4.65 2.16 0.61
N VAL A 160 -3.38 2.24 1.03
CA VAL A 160 -2.56 3.45 0.99
C VAL A 160 -1.16 3.07 0.53
N ALA A 161 -0.55 3.91 -0.30
CA ALA A 161 0.86 3.78 -0.65
C ALA A 161 1.50 5.16 -0.60
N GLU A 162 2.30 5.40 0.44
CA GLU A 162 2.96 6.68 0.71
C GLU A 162 3.85 7.12 -0.47
N ARG A 163 4.49 6.16 -1.17
CA ARG A 163 5.29 6.42 -2.38
C ARG A 163 4.51 7.08 -3.53
N VAL A 164 3.19 7.00 -3.55
CA VAL A 164 2.37 7.67 -4.56
C VAL A 164 2.35 9.19 -4.31
N LEU A 165 2.56 9.61 -3.06
CA LEU A 165 2.48 11.01 -2.64
C LEU A 165 3.69 11.85 -3.04
N TYR A 166 4.75 11.29 -3.64
CA TYR A 166 5.91 12.09 -4.06
C TYR A 166 5.55 13.20 -5.06
N MET A 167 4.82 12.89 -6.13
CA MET A 167 4.39 13.90 -7.10
C MET A 167 3.31 14.84 -6.53
N PRO A 168 2.26 14.33 -5.83
CA PRO A 168 1.33 15.16 -5.09
C PRO A 168 1.97 16.12 -4.09
N SER A 169 3.06 15.72 -3.42
CA SER A 169 3.76 16.58 -2.46
C SER A 169 4.39 17.81 -3.12
N MET A 170 4.77 17.74 -4.40
CA MET A 170 5.25 18.91 -5.14
C MET A 170 4.11 19.94 -5.30
N GLY A 171 2.92 19.47 -5.67
CA GLY A 171 1.73 20.30 -5.77
C GLY A 171 1.33 20.91 -4.43
N TYR A 172 1.36 20.09 -3.37
CA TYR A 172 1.15 20.53 -1.99
C TYR A 172 2.12 21.66 -1.59
N CYS A 173 3.43 21.50 -1.81
CA CYS A 173 4.42 22.52 -1.48
C CYS A 173 4.16 23.85 -2.20
N ILE A 174 3.80 23.81 -3.50
CA ILE A 174 3.44 25.01 -4.27
C ILE A 174 2.24 25.73 -3.65
N LEU A 175 1.18 24.99 -3.30
CA LEU A 175 -0.03 25.55 -2.71
C LEU A 175 0.22 26.13 -1.31
N VAL A 176 1.02 25.44 -0.48
CA VAL A 176 1.40 25.93 0.86
C VAL A 176 2.19 27.22 0.76
N VAL A 177 3.23 27.28 -0.09
CA VAL A 177 4.04 28.49 -0.28
C VAL A 177 3.20 29.65 -0.81
N HIS A 178 2.32 29.38 -1.79
CA HIS A 178 1.39 30.41 -2.29
C HIS A 178 0.46 30.92 -1.18
N GLY A 179 -0.12 30.03 -0.38
CA GLY A 179 -0.99 30.37 0.75
C GLY A 179 -0.26 31.19 1.81
N LEU A 180 0.97 30.81 2.17
CA LEU A 180 1.80 31.54 3.12
C LEU A 180 2.16 32.95 2.62
N ASN A 181 2.54 33.09 1.35
CA ASN A 181 2.83 34.42 0.76
C ASN A 181 1.61 35.34 0.79
N LYS A 182 0.43 34.80 0.45
CA LYS A 182 -0.83 35.55 0.50
C LYS A 182 -1.19 35.96 1.92
N LEU A 183 -1.04 35.04 2.89
CA LEU A 183 -1.28 35.33 4.30
C LEU A 183 -0.30 36.38 4.85
N CYS A 184 0.99 36.29 4.50
CA CYS A 184 1.99 37.30 4.83
C CYS A 184 1.61 38.69 4.31
N SER A 185 1.02 38.78 3.11
CA SER A 185 0.60 40.07 2.52
C SER A 185 -0.58 40.72 3.25
N TRP A 186 -1.36 39.95 4.00
CA TRP A 186 -2.51 40.43 4.77
C TRP A 186 -2.16 40.80 6.21
N LEU A 187 -1.00 40.35 6.70
CA LEU A 187 -0.57 40.54 8.08
C LEU A 187 0.32 41.78 8.22
N ASN A 188 0.24 42.42 9.38
CA ASN A 188 1.20 43.46 9.77
C ASN A 188 2.60 42.86 9.94
N ARG A 189 3.65 43.70 9.95
CA ARG A 189 5.06 43.27 10.06
C ARG A 189 5.32 42.24 11.16
N CYS A 190 4.76 42.45 12.36
CA CYS A 190 4.89 41.51 13.48
C CYS A 190 4.21 40.16 13.18
N GLY A 191 3.02 40.17 12.58
CA GLY A 191 2.31 38.97 12.18
C GLY A 191 3.06 38.18 11.09
N ALA A 192 3.59 38.88 10.08
CA ALA A 192 4.38 38.27 9.01
C ALA A 192 5.70 37.66 9.54
N THR A 193 6.37 38.32 10.48
CA THR A 193 7.55 37.75 11.14
C THR A 193 7.21 36.52 11.96
N THR A 194 6.12 36.56 12.74
CA THR A 194 5.67 35.41 13.53
C THR A 194 5.31 34.22 12.64
N LEU A 195 4.59 34.45 11.53
CA LEU A 195 4.26 33.41 10.56
C LEU A 195 5.51 32.80 9.91
N THR A 196 6.49 33.63 9.54
CA THR A 196 7.75 33.17 8.95
C THR A 196 8.54 32.32 9.95
N VAL A 197 8.71 32.79 11.19
CA VAL A 197 9.41 32.04 12.26
C VAL A 197 8.69 30.71 12.54
N SER A 198 7.36 30.73 12.62
CA SER A 198 6.55 29.52 12.84
C SER A 198 6.71 28.51 11.70
N THR A 199 6.77 28.99 10.45
CA THR A 199 7.02 28.15 9.27
C THR A 199 8.42 27.52 9.32
N VAL A 200 9.44 28.31 9.68
CA VAL A 200 10.82 27.80 9.82
C VAL A 200 10.90 26.75 10.93
N LEU A 201 10.27 26.99 12.08
CA LEU A 201 10.22 26.01 13.17
C LEU A 201 9.52 24.72 12.74
N LEU A 202 8.43 24.81 11.98
CA LEU A 202 7.74 23.64 11.44
C LEU A 202 8.63 22.86 10.45
N LEU A 203 9.37 23.56 9.58
CA LEU A 203 10.31 22.92 8.66
C LEU A 203 11.45 22.21 9.41
N LEU A 204 11.99 22.81 10.46
CA LEU A 204 13.01 22.19 11.31
C LEU A 204 12.45 20.95 12.01
N LEU A 205 11.23 21.03 12.55
CA LEU A 205 10.57 19.90 13.20
C LEU A 205 10.31 18.75 12.23
N PHE A 206 9.82 19.03 11.02
CA PHE A 206 9.64 18.00 9.99
C PHE A 206 10.97 17.46 9.47
N SER A 207 12.01 18.28 9.35
CA SER A 207 13.35 17.81 8.98
C SER A 207 13.91 16.86 10.04
N TRP A 208 13.79 17.20 11.33
CA TRP A 208 14.15 16.31 12.43
C TRP A 208 13.35 15.01 12.39
N LYS A 209 12.04 15.10 12.17
CA LYS A 209 11.18 13.92 12.05
C LYS A 209 11.57 13.03 10.86
N THR A 210 11.96 13.61 9.73
CA THR A 210 12.49 12.86 8.57
C THR A 210 13.77 12.12 8.95
N VAL A 211 14.70 12.76 9.66
CA VAL A 211 15.91 12.09 10.16
C VAL A 211 15.54 10.95 11.10
N LYS A 212 14.59 11.16 12.02
CA LYS A 212 14.12 10.10 12.93
C LYS A 212 13.45 8.95 12.18
N GLN A 213 12.67 9.25 11.13
CA GLN A 213 12.03 8.26 10.29
C GLN A 213 13.08 7.41 9.55
N ASN A 214 14.21 8.00 9.13
CA ASN A 214 15.28 7.24 8.47
C ASN A 214 15.88 6.17 9.39
N GLU A 215 15.92 6.39 10.71
CA GLU A 215 16.38 5.37 11.66
C GLU A 215 15.53 4.08 11.61
N ILE A 216 14.23 4.21 11.33
CA ILE A 216 13.32 3.06 11.21
C ILE A 216 13.74 2.15 10.05
N TRP A 217 14.27 2.74 8.98
CA TRP A 217 14.70 2.02 7.78
C TRP A 217 16.13 1.47 7.85
N LEU A 218 16.88 1.73 8.92
CA LEU A 218 18.27 1.26 9.07
C LEU A 218 18.38 -0.25 9.25
N SER A 219 17.38 -0.88 9.87
CA SER A 219 17.42 -2.31 10.16
C SER A 219 16.06 -2.98 9.93
N ARG A 220 16.10 -4.29 9.68
CA ARG A 220 14.88 -5.11 9.55
C ARG A 220 14.07 -5.11 10.85
N GLU A 221 14.74 -5.12 12.01
CA GLU A 221 14.07 -5.09 13.31
C GLU A 221 13.32 -3.78 13.55
N SER A 222 14.00 -2.64 13.37
CA SER A 222 13.40 -1.32 13.56
C SER A 222 12.20 -1.11 12.65
N LEU A 223 12.29 -1.57 11.40
CA LEU A 223 11.20 -1.49 10.43
C LEU A 223 9.97 -2.28 10.89
N PHE A 224 10.14 -3.56 11.22
CA PHE A 224 9.01 -4.41 11.64
C PHE A 224 8.45 -4.02 13.01
N ARG A 225 9.32 -3.61 13.95
CA ARG A 225 8.89 -3.07 15.24
C ARG A 225 8.05 -1.81 15.07
N SER A 226 8.46 -0.89 14.20
CA SER A 226 7.68 0.31 13.88
C SER A 226 6.33 -0.05 13.26
N GLY A 227 6.27 -1.06 12.38
CA GLY A 227 5.00 -1.52 11.81
C GLY A 227 3.98 -1.95 12.88
N VAL A 228 4.42 -2.75 13.85
CA VAL A 228 3.57 -3.18 14.98
C VAL A 228 3.17 -2.02 15.89
N GLN A 229 4.05 -1.03 16.07
CA GLN A 229 3.74 0.17 16.87
C GLN A 229 2.72 1.09 16.18
N THR A 230 2.87 1.31 14.87
CA THR A 230 1.95 2.17 14.10
C THR A 230 0.61 1.49 13.86
N LEU A 231 0.61 0.18 13.55
CA LEU A 231 -0.58 -0.59 13.19
C LEU A 231 -0.69 -1.89 14.02
N PRO A 232 -0.96 -1.79 15.34
CA PRO A 232 -1.05 -2.95 16.22
C PRO A 232 -2.22 -3.89 15.90
N HIS A 233 -3.16 -3.45 15.05
CA HIS A 233 -4.31 -4.24 14.61
C HIS A 233 -4.11 -4.89 13.24
N ASN A 234 -2.92 -4.75 12.62
CA ASN A 234 -2.63 -5.37 11.33
C ASN A 234 -1.96 -6.74 11.55
N ALA A 235 -2.63 -7.81 11.13
CA ALA A 235 -2.12 -9.18 11.30
C ALA A 235 -0.79 -9.42 10.56
N LYS A 236 -0.60 -8.78 9.41
CA LYS A 236 0.58 -8.98 8.54
C LYS A 236 1.83 -8.36 9.14
N VAL A 237 1.75 -7.19 9.80
CA VAL A 237 2.92 -6.60 10.49
C VAL A 237 3.36 -7.46 11.66
N HIS A 238 2.41 -8.02 12.43
CA HIS A 238 2.71 -8.99 13.48
C HIS A 238 3.35 -10.27 12.92
N TYR A 239 2.80 -10.83 11.83
CA TYR A 239 3.35 -12.01 11.17
C TYR A 239 4.79 -11.78 10.67
N ASN A 240 5.05 -10.65 10.02
CA ASN A 240 6.38 -10.32 9.50
C ASN A 240 7.40 -10.11 10.64
N TYR A 241 6.99 -9.45 11.72
CA TYR A 241 7.86 -9.31 12.89
C TYR A 241 8.12 -10.66 13.57
N ALA A 242 7.11 -11.53 13.65
CA ALA A 242 7.27 -12.89 14.16
C ALA A 242 8.25 -13.73 13.32
N ASN A 243 8.20 -13.63 11.99
CA ASN A 243 9.16 -14.28 11.10
C ASN A 243 10.59 -13.80 11.42
N PHE A 244 10.80 -12.50 11.51
CA PHE A 244 12.10 -11.93 11.87
C PHE A 244 12.60 -12.43 13.23
N LEU A 245 11.75 -12.39 14.26
CA LEU A 245 12.10 -12.85 15.60
C LEU A 245 12.44 -14.34 15.62
N LYS A 246 11.71 -15.16 14.86
CA LYS A 246 12.00 -16.59 14.66
C LYS A 246 13.36 -16.78 14.00
N ASP A 247 13.68 -16.02 12.95
CA ASP A 247 14.97 -16.09 12.26
C ASP A 247 16.15 -15.68 13.17
N GLN A 248 15.90 -14.82 14.16
CA GLN A 248 16.87 -14.45 15.21
C GLN A 248 16.90 -15.43 16.40
N GLY A 249 16.14 -16.53 16.36
CA GLY A 249 16.04 -17.50 17.46
C GLY A 249 15.22 -17.01 18.69
N ARG A 250 14.60 -15.83 18.62
CA ARG A 250 13.75 -15.24 19.67
C ARG A 250 12.35 -15.86 19.65
N ASN A 251 12.29 -17.18 19.84
CA ASN A 251 11.10 -18.00 19.62
C ASN A 251 9.91 -17.62 20.51
N ARG A 252 10.14 -17.22 21.77
CA ARG A 252 9.06 -16.81 22.68
C ARG A 252 8.32 -15.58 22.17
N GLU A 253 9.06 -14.58 21.70
CA GLU A 253 8.49 -13.35 21.14
C GLU A 253 7.83 -13.62 19.78
N ALA A 254 8.44 -14.47 18.95
CA ALA A 254 7.84 -14.91 17.69
C ALA A 254 6.47 -15.58 17.91
N ILE A 255 6.37 -16.50 18.88
CA ILE A 255 5.10 -17.16 19.25
C ILE A 255 4.05 -16.13 19.66
N TYR A 256 4.42 -15.13 20.47
CA TYR A 256 3.50 -14.05 20.86
C TYR A 256 2.96 -13.32 19.62
N HIS A 257 3.83 -12.88 18.72
CA HIS A 257 3.41 -12.15 17.52
C HIS A 257 2.63 -13.03 16.52
N TYR A 258 2.97 -14.31 16.35
CA TYR A 258 2.14 -15.23 15.55
C TYR A 258 0.75 -15.44 16.13
N ARG A 259 0.63 -15.61 17.46
CA ARG A 259 -0.67 -15.74 18.13
C ARG A 259 -1.49 -14.46 17.98
N THR A 260 -0.87 -13.29 18.11
CA THR A 260 -1.54 -12.01 17.86
C THR A 260 -1.98 -11.87 16.41
N ALA A 261 -1.14 -12.24 15.44
CA ALA A 261 -1.51 -12.26 14.03
C ALA A 261 -2.72 -13.18 13.76
N LEU A 262 -2.76 -14.36 14.40
CA LEU A 262 -3.88 -15.30 14.28
C LEU A 262 -5.15 -14.83 15.02
N LYS A 263 -5.01 -14.05 16.10
CA LYS A 263 -6.15 -13.41 16.76
C LYS A 263 -6.80 -12.36 15.84
N LEU A 264 -5.97 -11.57 15.14
CA LEU A 264 -6.40 -10.53 14.21
C LEU A 264 -6.91 -11.13 12.88
N TYR A 265 -6.27 -12.21 12.41
CA TYR A 265 -6.64 -12.91 11.19
C TYR A 265 -6.56 -14.45 11.37
N PRO A 266 -7.65 -15.09 11.83
CA PRO A 266 -7.67 -16.53 12.13
C PRO A 266 -7.44 -17.46 10.94
N ARG A 267 -7.58 -16.96 9.70
CA ARG A 267 -7.43 -17.73 8.47
C ARG A 267 -6.00 -17.67 7.89
N HIS A 268 -5.01 -17.27 8.69
CA HIS A 268 -3.62 -17.15 8.24
C HIS A 268 -2.88 -18.50 8.23
N ALA A 269 -2.98 -19.26 7.14
CA ALA A 269 -2.35 -20.59 7.01
C ALA A 269 -0.83 -20.57 7.28
N SER A 270 -0.09 -19.60 6.75
CA SER A 270 1.36 -19.50 6.98
C SER A 270 1.75 -19.17 8.43
N ALA A 271 0.93 -18.41 9.16
CA ALA A 271 1.18 -18.14 10.59
C ALA A 271 0.92 -19.39 11.44
N LEU A 272 -0.13 -20.18 11.13
CA LEU A 272 -0.37 -21.49 11.75
C LEU A 272 0.80 -22.44 11.53
N ASN A 273 1.25 -22.57 10.28
CA ASN A 273 2.42 -23.40 9.94
C ASN A 273 3.65 -22.99 10.75
N ASN A 274 3.98 -21.69 10.78
CA ASN A 274 5.17 -21.22 11.50
C ASN A 274 5.03 -21.39 13.02
N LEU A 275 3.83 -21.23 13.57
CA LEU A 275 3.57 -21.50 14.98
C LEU A 275 3.77 -22.98 15.29
N GLY A 276 3.31 -23.88 14.42
CA GLY A 276 3.58 -25.33 14.51
C GLY A 276 5.08 -25.66 14.61
N THR A 277 5.93 -24.97 13.84
CA THR A 277 7.40 -25.19 13.89
C THR A 277 8.06 -24.74 15.20
N LEU A 278 7.41 -23.87 15.97
CA LEU A 278 7.93 -23.32 17.22
C LEU A 278 7.34 -24.01 18.46
N THR A 279 6.30 -24.81 18.28
CA THR A 279 5.62 -25.51 19.35
C THR A 279 6.36 -26.80 19.70
N ARG A 280 6.59 -27.03 21.01
CA ARG A 280 7.25 -28.25 21.51
C ARG A 280 6.31 -29.44 21.62
N ASN A 281 5.02 -29.19 21.81
CA ASN A 281 4.00 -30.23 21.89
C ASN A 281 3.66 -30.73 20.48
N THR A 282 3.98 -31.98 20.18
CA THR A 282 3.78 -32.59 18.86
C THR A 282 2.31 -32.64 18.46
N ALA A 283 1.39 -32.86 19.40
CA ALA A 283 -0.05 -32.87 19.12
C ALA A 283 -0.57 -31.47 18.75
N GLU A 284 -0.09 -30.43 19.45
CA GLU A 284 -0.44 -29.04 19.13
C GLU A 284 0.17 -28.60 17.79
N ALA A 285 1.42 -28.99 17.50
CA ALA A 285 2.04 -28.76 16.20
C ALA A 285 1.27 -29.43 15.05
N GLN A 286 0.87 -30.69 15.24
CA GLN A 286 0.04 -31.43 14.29
C GLN A 286 -1.29 -30.71 14.02
N MET A 287 -1.98 -30.26 15.08
CA MET A 287 -3.21 -29.49 14.96
C MET A 287 -3.01 -28.21 14.14
N TYR A 288 -1.91 -27.48 14.37
CA TYR A 288 -1.61 -26.28 13.59
C TYR A 288 -1.36 -26.57 12.12
N TYR A 289 -0.59 -27.61 11.79
CA TYR A 289 -0.35 -27.99 10.39
C TYR A 289 -1.64 -28.45 9.70
N GLN A 290 -2.43 -29.29 10.36
CA GLN A 290 -3.73 -29.72 9.84
C GLN A 290 -4.67 -28.53 9.61
N ARG A 291 -4.72 -27.57 10.55
CA ARG A 291 -5.53 -26.37 10.38
C ARG A 291 -5.04 -25.48 9.24
N ALA A 292 -3.73 -25.36 9.05
CA ALA A 292 -3.16 -24.65 7.92
C ALA A 292 -3.57 -25.30 6.59
N LEU A 293 -3.56 -26.62 6.50
CA LEU A 293 -3.97 -27.40 5.33
C LEU A 293 -5.48 -27.38 5.08
N GLN A 294 -6.31 -27.32 6.12
CA GLN A 294 -7.75 -27.07 5.98
C GLN A 294 -8.03 -25.71 5.31
N LEU A 295 -7.24 -24.69 5.64
CA LEU A 295 -7.38 -23.35 5.07
C LEU A 295 -6.74 -23.23 3.69
N SER A 296 -5.63 -23.94 3.45
CA SER A 296 -4.88 -23.94 2.20
C SER A 296 -4.32 -25.34 1.95
N PRO A 297 -5.09 -26.22 1.25
CA PRO A 297 -4.69 -27.62 1.03
C PRO A 297 -3.38 -27.79 0.24
N GLN A 298 -3.00 -26.76 -0.52
CA GLN A 298 -1.82 -26.73 -1.38
C GLN A 298 -0.62 -26.06 -0.69
N HIS A 299 -0.69 -25.82 0.63
CA HIS A 299 0.39 -25.15 1.37
C HIS A 299 1.60 -26.08 1.52
N SER A 300 2.53 -25.97 0.56
CA SER A 300 3.69 -26.86 0.43
C SER A 300 4.49 -27.02 1.73
N ARG A 301 4.75 -25.94 2.49
CA ARG A 301 5.50 -26.02 3.75
C ARG A 301 4.72 -26.72 4.87
N ALA A 302 3.40 -26.53 4.94
CA ALA A 302 2.57 -27.23 5.93
C ALA A 302 2.47 -28.73 5.62
N LEU A 303 2.36 -29.11 4.33
CA LEU A 303 2.42 -30.51 3.89
C LEU A 303 3.74 -31.16 4.29
N PHE A 304 4.86 -30.50 4.03
CA PHE A 304 6.20 -30.94 4.42
C PHE A 304 6.34 -31.12 5.94
N ASN A 305 5.95 -30.11 6.71
CA ASN A 305 6.10 -30.14 8.16
C ASN A 305 5.23 -31.23 8.80
N LEU A 306 3.98 -31.41 8.31
CA LEU A 306 3.14 -32.50 8.76
C LEU A 306 3.70 -33.86 8.32
N GLY A 307 4.20 -33.98 7.09
CA GLY A 307 4.84 -35.20 6.60
C GLY A 307 6.03 -35.63 7.46
N ASN A 308 6.92 -34.70 7.81
CA ASN A 308 8.04 -34.98 8.71
C ASN A 308 7.59 -35.32 10.14
N LEU A 309 6.52 -34.69 10.63
CA LEU A 309 5.96 -35.05 11.93
C LEU A 309 5.39 -36.47 11.91
N LEU A 310 4.66 -36.86 10.87
CA LEU A 310 4.14 -38.23 10.70
C LEU A 310 5.25 -39.26 10.51
N LYS A 311 6.33 -38.91 9.79
CA LYS A 311 7.55 -39.73 9.71
C LYS A 311 8.08 -40.04 11.11
N SER A 312 8.19 -39.03 11.98
CA SER A 312 8.67 -39.23 13.37
C SER A 312 7.70 -40.04 14.26
N GLN A 313 6.45 -40.21 13.83
CA GLN A 313 5.43 -41.04 14.48
C GLN A 313 5.30 -42.44 13.85
N GLU A 314 6.28 -42.87 13.03
CA GLU A 314 6.29 -44.15 12.29
C GLU A 314 5.13 -44.33 11.29
N LYS A 315 4.40 -43.26 10.94
CA LYS A 315 3.33 -43.27 9.93
C LYS A 315 3.90 -42.99 8.53
N LYS A 316 4.76 -43.89 8.07
CA LYS A 316 5.61 -43.69 6.87
C LYS A 316 4.81 -43.49 5.58
N GLU A 317 3.75 -44.25 5.36
CA GLU A 317 2.94 -44.15 4.12
C GLU A 317 2.20 -42.81 3.99
N GLU A 318 1.59 -42.34 5.09
CA GLU A 318 0.95 -41.02 5.13
C GLU A 318 1.99 -39.90 4.91
N ALA A 319 3.17 -40.03 5.54
CA ALA A 319 4.26 -39.08 5.37
C ALA A 319 4.76 -38.99 3.93
N ILE A 320 4.94 -40.12 3.24
CA ILE A 320 5.34 -40.17 1.82
C ILE A 320 4.32 -39.43 0.96
N THR A 321 3.02 -39.65 1.20
CA THR A 321 1.96 -39.00 0.44
C THR A 321 2.03 -37.47 0.61
N LEU A 322 2.14 -36.98 1.84
CA LEU A 322 2.24 -35.55 2.12
C LEU A 322 3.51 -34.91 1.56
N LEU A 323 4.65 -35.61 1.60
CA LEU A 323 5.91 -35.10 1.04
C LEU A 323 5.85 -35.03 -0.50
N LYS A 324 5.23 -36.01 -1.16
CA LYS A 324 4.97 -35.97 -2.61
C LYS A 324 4.05 -34.80 -2.98
N ASP A 325 2.99 -34.56 -2.22
CA ASP A 325 2.10 -33.42 -2.43
C ASP A 325 2.82 -32.09 -2.17
N SER A 326 3.69 -32.01 -1.16
CA SER A 326 4.52 -30.84 -0.89
C SER A 326 5.39 -30.46 -2.09
N ILE A 327 6.01 -31.46 -2.73
CA ILE A 327 6.80 -31.30 -3.96
C ILE A 327 5.90 -30.89 -5.13
N LYS A 328 4.75 -31.53 -5.30
CA LYS A 328 3.79 -31.22 -6.38
C LYS A 328 3.34 -29.77 -6.35
N TYR A 329 3.05 -29.22 -5.16
CA TYR A 329 2.60 -27.84 -4.98
C TYR A 329 3.75 -26.84 -4.74
N GLY A 330 4.98 -27.33 -4.54
CA GLY A 330 6.18 -26.53 -4.31
C GLY A 330 7.40 -27.19 -4.94
N PRO A 331 7.51 -27.23 -6.28
CA PRO A 331 8.56 -27.98 -6.98
C PRO A 331 9.97 -27.45 -6.69
N GLU A 332 10.10 -26.21 -6.23
CA GLU A 332 11.35 -25.56 -5.84
C GLU A 332 11.75 -25.85 -4.37
N PHE A 333 10.92 -26.55 -3.60
CA PHE A 333 11.16 -26.75 -2.16
C PHE A 333 12.10 -27.95 -1.90
N ALA A 334 13.40 -27.71 -2.01
CA ALA A 334 14.46 -28.73 -1.91
C ALA A 334 14.40 -29.61 -0.65
N ASP A 335 14.01 -29.05 0.50
CA ASP A 335 13.92 -29.80 1.76
C ASP A 335 12.90 -30.94 1.66
N ALA A 336 11.80 -30.76 0.91
CA ALA A 336 10.79 -31.80 0.73
C ALA A 336 11.32 -33.02 -0.03
N TYR A 337 12.15 -32.81 -1.05
CA TYR A 337 12.84 -33.89 -1.76
C TYR A 337 13.80 -34.63 -0.84
N SER A 338 14.56 -33.89 -0.04
CA SER A 338 15.54 -34.48 0.89
C SER A 338 14.86 -35.35 1.95
N SER A 339 13.77 -34.86 2.54
CA SER A 339 12.95 -35.63 3.48
C SER A 339 12.34 -36.88 2.85
N LEU A 340 11.82 -36.78 1.63
CA LEU A 340 11.23 -37.91 0.92
C LEU A 340 12.29 -38.97 0.57
N ALA A 341 13.45 -38.56 0.07
CA ALA A 341 14.55 -39.46 -0.27
C ALA A 341 15.05 -40.22 0.97
N SER A 342 15.24 -39.52 2.10
CA SER A 342 15.63 -40.13 3.36
C SER A 342 14.59 -41.17 3.84
N LEU A 343 13.30 -40.85 3.76
CA LEU A 343 12.24 -41.76 4.19
C LEU A 343 12.15 -43.02 3.32
N LEU A 344 12.31 -42.88 1.99
CA LEU A 344 12.32 -44.03 1.08
C LEU A 344 13.55 -44.93 1.27
N ALA A 345 14.72 -44.34 1.51
CA ALA A 345 15.93 -45.11 1.80
C ALA A 345 15.78 -45.95 3.08
N GLU A 346 15.15 -45.40 4.12
CA GLU A 346 14.82 -46.13 5.36
C GLU A 346 13.86 -47.30 5.12
N GLN A 347 12.86 -47.15 4.23
CA GLN A 347 11.96 -48.26 3.90
C GLN A 347 12.68 -49.41 3.20
N VAL A 348 13.55 -49.10 2.23
CA VAL A 348 14.31 -50.12 1.49
C VAL A 348 15.22 -50.91 2.43
N MET A 349 15.88 -50.25 3.39
CA MET A 349 16.75 -50.92 4.35
C MET A 349 16.02 -51.83 5.35
N VAL A 350 14.73 -51.58 5.64
CA VAL A 350 13.92 -52.42 6.55
C VAL A 350 13.27 -53.59 5.81
N SER A 351 13.19 -53.53 4.49
CA SER A 351 12.63 -54.60 3.64
C SER A 351 13.63 -55.67 3.20
N ILE A 352 14.91 -55.53 3.57
CA ILE A 352 16.01 -56.50 3.37
C ILE A 352 16.28 -57.17 4.70
#